data_AF-A0AA43KX97-F1
#
_entry.id   AF-A0AA43KX97-F1
#
_cell.length_a   1.000
_cell.length_b   1.000
_cell.length_c   1.000
_cell.angle_alpha   90.00
_cell.angle_beta   90.00
_cell.angle_gamma   90.00
#
_symmetry.space_group_name_H-M   'P 1'
#
loop_
_entity.id
_entity.type
_entity.pdbx_description
1 polymer ?
#
loop_
_entity_poly.entity_id
_entity_poly.type
_entity_poly.pdbx_seq_one_letter_code
_entity_poly.pdbx_strand_id
1 'polypeptide(L)'
;MEDILIPIIAIICIFALPVVAGAYVLIKLIGSNNKERMELAKHGIIPPVRQKPSPNKYRSLRNGVLCIGIAIGLILGIVIITGQFFDFYIEFLIITSSTVLCLGLAYVLFYFMVKNKDLDNNIE
;
A
#
# COMPACT_ATOMS: atom_id res chain seq x y z
N MET A 1 29.44 29.28 -8.15
CA MET A 1 29.04 28.72 -6.84
C MET A 1 27.52 28.77 -6.64
N GLU A 2 26.85 29.79 -7.20
CA GLU A 2 25.38 29.92 -7.18
C GLU A 2 24.66 28.82 -7.99
N ASP A 3 25.24 28.36 -9.11
CA ASP A 3 24.66 27.31 -9.97
C ASP A 3 24.52 25.94 -9.31
N ILE A 4 25.27 25.68 -8.24
CA ILE A 4 25.22 24.42 -7.47
C ILE A 4 24.31 24.56 -6.23
N LEU A 5 24.20 25.76 -5.67
CA LEU A 5 23.41 25.99 -4.48
C LEU A 5 21.89 25.93 -4.76
N ILE A 6 21.48 26.48 -5.91
CA ILE A 6 20.08 26.49 -6.37
C ILE A 6 19.49 25.07 -6.50
N PRO A 7 20.13 24.12 -7.22
CA PRO A 7 19.59 22.76 -7.35
C PRO A 7 19.55 22.01 -6.02
N ILE A 8 20.53 22.23 -5.12
CA ILE A 8 20.53 21.59 -3.79
C ILE A 8 19.34 22.05 -2.95
N ILE A 9 19.06 23.36 -2.93
CA ILE A 9 17.91 23.92 -2.21
C ILE A 9 16.59 23.45 -2.82
N ALA A 10 16.50 23.36 -4.15
CA ALA A 10 15.32 22.87 -4.85
C ALA A 10 14.99 21.42 -4.48
N ILE A 11 16.00 20.54 -4.44
CA ILE A 11 15.86 19.14 -4.03
C ILE A 11 15.36 19.06 -2.59
N ILE A 12 15.99 19.78 -1.67
CA ILE A 12 15.60 19.78 -0.25
C ILE A 12 14.15 20.25 -0.09
N CYS A 13 13.73 21.30 -0.80
CA CYS A 13 12.36 21.81 -0.73
C CYS A 13 11.34 20.79 -1.25
N ILE A 14 11.63 20.14 -2.40
CA ILE A 14 10.76 19.13 -3.00
C ILE A 14 10.49 17.95 -2.06
N PHE A 15 11.47 17.53 -1.27
CA PHE A 15 11.30 16.42 -0.34
C PHE A 15 10.84 16.85 1.06
N ALA A 16 11.28 18.01 1.56
CA ALA A 16 10.92 18.48 2.89
C ALA A 16 9.44 18.88 2.98
N LEU A 17 8.91 19.54 1.95
CA LEU A 17 7.54 20.06 1.93
C LEU A 17 6.47 18.94 2.02
N PRO A 18 6.52 17.84 1.25
CA PRO A 18 5.57 16.74 1.39
C PRO A 18 5.70 15.99 2.71
N VAL A 19 6.91 15.91 3.29
CA VAL A 19 7.13 15.28 4.60
C VAL A 19 6.45 16.09 5.71
N VAL A 20 6.67 17.41 5.74
CA VAL A 20 6.05 18.29 6.74
C VAL A 20 4.54 18.35 6.56
N ALA A 21 4.05 18.48 5.32
CA ALA A 21 2.62 18.49 5.02
C ALA A 21 1.95 17.15 5.41
N GLY A 22 2.60 16.02 5.09
CA GLY A 22 2.12 14.69 5.46
C GLY A 22 2.04 14.50 6.98
N ALA A 23 3.08 14.90 7.71
CA ALA A 23 3.10 14.86 9.16
C ALA A 23 1.99 15.73 9.78
N TYR A 24 1.80 16.95 9.27
CA TYR A 24 0.75 17.85 9.73
C TYR A 24 -0.65 17.27 9.54
N VAL A 25 -0.94 16.70 8.36
CA VAL A 25 -2.23 16.07 8.07
C VAL A 25 -2.46 14.88 9.01
N LEU A 26 -1.46 14.01 9.20
CA LEU A 26 -1.56 12.87 10.11
C LEU A 26 -1.90 13.27 11.54
N ILE A 27 -1.20 14.27 12.08
CA ILE A 27 -1.44 14.78 13.44
C ILE A 27 -2.86 15.35 13.56
N LYS A 28 -3.31 16.13 12.55
CA LYS A 28 -4.66 16.70 12.53
C LYS A 28 -5.74 15.62 12.48
N LEU A 29 -5.51 14.55 11.71
CA LEU A 29 -6.44 13.43 11.54
C LEU A 29 -6.59 12.58 12.81
N ILE A 30 -5.49 12.39 13.56
CA ILE A 30 -5.51 11.71 14.86
C ILE A 30 -6.22 12.58 15.90
N GLY A 31 -5.94 13.90 15.90
CA GLY A 31 -6.51 14.84 16.86
C GLY A 31 -8.00 15.15 16.66
N SER A 32 -8.53 15.13 15.43
CA SER A 32 -9.93 15.49 15.13
C SER A 32 -10.93 14.56 15.82
N ASN A 33 -10.66 13.26 15.82
CA ASN A 33 -11.51 12.24 16.44
C ASN A 33 -11.68 12.45 17.96
N ASN A 34 -10.68 13.05 18.62
CA ASN A 34 -10.75 13.30 20.07
C ASN A 34 -11.53 14.58 20.38
N LYS A 35 -11.46 15.60 19.52
CA LYS A 35 -12.22 16.84 19.66
C LYS A 35 -13.73 16.60 19.51
N GLU A 36 -14.12 15.81 18.50
CA GLU A 36 -15.52 15.44 18.28
C GLU A 36 -16.13 14.72 19.51
N ARG A 37 -15.37 13.78 20.12
CA ARG A 37 -15.84 13.06 21.31
C ARG A 37 -15.97 13.95 22.55
N MET A 38 -15.09 14.96 22.67
CA MET A 38 -15.15 15.93 23.77
C MET A 38 -16.33 16.88 23.62
N GLU A 39 -16.66 17.30 22.39
CA GLU A 39 -17.83 18.16 22.14
C GLU A 39 -19.15 17.40 22.35
N LEU A 40 -19.24 16.15 21.92
CA LEU A 40 -20.40 15.29 22.22
C LEU A 40 -20.60 15.10 23.74
N ALA A 41 -19.51 14.89 24.48
CA ALA A 41 -19.55 14.80 25.95
C ALA A 41 -19.99 16.12 26.61
N LYS A 42 -19.57 17.28 26.09
CA LYS A 42 -20.02 18.60 26.58
C LYS A 42 -21.53 18.82 26.38
N HIS A 43 -22.11 18.23 25.33
CA HIS A 43 -23.55 18.27 25.08
C HIS A 43 -24.33 17.17 25.82
N GLY A 44 -23.68 16.37 26.68
CA GLY A 44 -24.31 15.27 27.41
C GLY A 44 -24.69 14.07 26.53
N ILE A 45 -24.25 14.05 25.27
CA ILE A 45 -24.50 12.94 24.34
C ILE A 45 -23.42 11.89 24.58
N ILE A 46 -23.82 10.71 25.03
CA ILE A 46 -22.91 9.57 25.15
C ILE A 46 -22.38 9.26 23.73
N PRO A 47 -21.05 9.36 23.50
CA PRO A 47 -20.49 9.10 22.17
C PRO A 47 -20.93 7.70 21.73
N PRO A 48 -21.44 7.53 20.50
CA PRO A 48 -21.78 6.21 20.01
C PRO A 48 -20.55 5.32 20.11
N VAL A 49 -20.71 4.14 20.70
CA VAL A 49 -19.64 3.14 20.76
C VAL A 49 -19.29 2.83 19.31
N ARG A 50 -18.20 3.41 18.78
CA ARG A 50 -17.66 3.02 17.48
C ARG A 50 -17.40 1.53 17.61
N GLN A 51 -18.24 0.72 17.00
CA GLN A 51 -17.93 -0.67 16.75
C GLN A 51 -16.57 -0.63 16.06
N LYS A 52 -15.53 -1.16 16.72
CA LYS A 52 -14.24 -1.32 16.06
C LYS A 52 -14.57 -2.03 14.75
N PRO A 53 -14.20 -1.47 13.58
CA PRO A 53 -14.42 -2.18 12.33
C PRO A 53 -13.85 -3.57 12.55
N SER A 54 -14.68 -4.60 12.34
CA SER A 54 -14.27 -5.97 12.54
C SER A 54 -12.93 -6.13 11.79
N PRO A 55 -11.90 -6.71 12.43
CA PRO A 55 -10.61 -6.86 11.77
C PRO A 55 -10.86 -7.49 10.41
N ASN A 56 -10.51 -6.82 9.31
CA ASN A 56 -10.75 -7.33 7.98
C ASN A 56 -10.13 -8.74 7.91
N LYS A 57 -10.99 -9.76 7.90
CA LYS A 57 -10.65 -11.17 8.11
C LYS A 57 -9.59 -11.65 7.11
N TYR A 58 -9.52 -10.99 5.96
CA TYR A 58 -8.64 -11.34 4.85
C TYR A 58 -7.47 -10.37 4.64
N ARG A 59 -7.21 -9.43 5.56
CA ARG A 59 -6.08 -8.47 5.41
C ARG A 59 -4.73 -9.17 5.39
N SER A 60 -4.50 -10.12 6.31
CA SER A 60 -3.26 -10.91 6.34
C SER A 60 -3.16 -11.84 5.14
N LEU A 61 -4.29 -12.42 4.70
CA LEU A 61 -4.35 -13.30 3.53
C LEU A 61 -4.02 -12.54 2.23
N ARG A 62 -4.54 -11.32 2.07
CA ARG A 62 -4.23 -10.46 0.92
C ARG A 62 -2.74 -10.14 0.85
N ASN A 63 -2.14 -9.75 1.97
CA ASN A 63 -0.71 -9.46 2.01
C ASN A 63 0.13 -10.72 1.72
N GLY A 64 -0.26 -11.88 2.24
CA GLY A 64 0.42 -13.15 1.96
C GLY A 64 0.41 -13.51 0.47
N VAL A 65 -0.77 -13.49 -0.17
CA VAL A 65 -0.90 -13.82 -1.60
C VAL A 65 -0.15 -12.82 -2.48
N LEU A 66 -0.17 -11.53 -2.13
CA LEU A 66 0.61 -10.50 -2.82
C LEU A 66 2.13 -10.74 -2.72
N CYS A 67 2.65 -11.06 -1.52
CA CYS A 67 4.07 -11.37 -1.35
C CYS A 67 4.50 -12.59 -2.17
N ILE A 68 3.65 -13.62 -2.26
CA ILE A 68 3.91 -14.81 -3.08
C ILE A 68 3.97 -14.42 -4.56
N GLY A 69 3.02 -13.61 -5.05
CA GLY A 69 3.04 -13.14 -6.44
C GLY A 69 4.30 -12.34 -6.81
N ILE A 70 4.76 -11.46 -5.91
CA ILE A 70 6.01 -10.70 -6.10
C ILE A 70 7.21 -11.65 -6.18
N ALA A 71 7.31 -12.60 -5.25
CA ALA A 71 8.42 -13.55 -5.21
C ALA A 71 8.48 -14.40 -6.49
N ILE A 72 7.35 -14.93 -6.95
CA ILE A 72 7.27 -15.73 -8.18
C ILE A 72 7.64 -14.88 -9.40
N GLY A 73 7.12 -13.65 -9.50
CA GLY A 73 7.43 -12.76 -10.62
C GLY A 73 8.90 -12.35 -10.67
N LEU A 74 9.56 -12.16 -9.51
CA LEU A 74 11.00 -11.88 -9.43
C LEU A 74 11.82 -13.08 -9.89
N ILE A 75 11.50 -14.27 -9.39
CA ILE A 75 12.20 -15.51 -9.77
C ILE A 75 12.07 -15.74 -11.29
N LEU A 76 10.87 -15.62 -11.84
CA LEU A 76 10.64 -15.72 -13.29
C LEU A 76 11.43 -14.69 -14.08
N GLY A 77 11.41 -13.42 -13.64
CA GLY A 77 12.15 -12.35 -14.31
C GLY A 77 13.66 -12.62 -14.34
N ILE A 78 14.22 -13.11 -13.22
CA ILE A 78 15.62 -13.48 -13.10
C ILE A 78 15.94 -14.70 -13.99
N VAL A 79 15.09 -15.72 -14.00
CA VAL A 79 15.31 -16.92 -14.83
C VAL A 79 15.32 -16.59 -16.33
N ILE A 80 14.48 -15.64 -16.77
CA ILE A 80 14.43 -15.23 -18.18
C ILE A 80 15.72 -14.52 -18.62
N ILE A 81 16.32 -13.73 -17.75
CA ILE A 81 17.58 -13.03 -18.06
C ILE A 81 18.81 -13.95 -17.91
N THR A 82 18.72 -15.01 -17.09
CA THR A 82 19.84 -15.95 -16.91
C THR A 82 20.02 -16.81 -18.16
N GLY A 83 20.84 -16.35 -19.09
CA GLY A 83 21.18 -17.05 -20.32
C GLY A 83 21.18 -16.19 -21.58
N GLN A 84 20.82 -14.91 -21.46
CA GLN A 84 20.82 -13.95 -22.55
C GLN A 84 21.57 -12.69 -22.12
N PHE A 85 22.38 -12.11 -23.02
CA PHE A 85 23.01 -10.82 -22.79
C PHE A 85 22.04 -9.73 -23.24
N PHE A 86 21.26 -9.20 -22.30
CA PHE A 86 20.37 -8.07 -22.55
C PHE A 86 21.07 -6.75 -22.17
N ASP A 87 20.57 -5.65 -22.73
CA ASP A 87 20.93 -4.32 -22.26
C ASP A 87 20.27 -4.06 -20.89
N PHE A 88 20.92 -3.28 -20.03
CA PHE A 88 20.47 -2.95 -18.67
C PHE A 88 19.02 -2.44 -18.64
N TYR A 89 18.63 -1.64 -19.64
CA TYR A 89 17.25 -1.14 -19.77
C TYR A 89 16.23 -2.27 -19.99
N ILE A 90 16.58 -3.26 -20.82
CA ILE A 90 15.71 -4.38 -21.15
C ILE A 90 15.62 -5.37 -19.98
N GLU A 91 16.73 -5.62 -19.28
CA GLU A 91 16.75 -6.43 -18.06
C GLU A 91 15.80 -5.86 -17.00
N PHE A 92 15.90 -4.55 -16.73
CA PHE A 92 15.02 -3.88 -15.78
C PHE A 92 13.55 -3.97 -16.21
N LEU A 93 13.26 -3.80 -17.50
CA LEU A 93 11.90 -3.89 -18.04
C LEU A 93 11.34 -5.31 -17.92
N ILE A 94 12.13 -6.35 -18.18
CA ILE A 94 11.72 -7.75 -18.05
C ILE A 94 11.41 -8.10 -16.59
N ILE A 95 12.30 -7.74 -15.65
CA ILE A 95 12.08 -8.02 -14.22
C ILE A 95 10.84 -7.27 -13.71
N THR A 96 10.69 -6.00 -14.08
CA THR A 96 9.57 -5.17 -13.62
C THR A 96 8.24 -5.62 -14.23
N SER A 97 8.21 -5.97 -15.52
CA SER A 97 7.00 -6.46 -16.17
C SER A 97 6.57 -7.83 -15.65
N SER A 98 7.51 -8.76 -15.43
CA SER A 98 7.23 -10.09 -14.85
C SER A 98 6.66 -9.98 -13.44
N THR A 99 7.23 -9.11 -12.59
CA THR A 99 6.74 -8.87 -11.23
C THR A 99 5.36 -8.26 -11.20
N VAL A 100 5.10 -7.23 -12.01
CA VAL A 100 3.77 -6.58 -12.09
C VAL A 100 2.71 -7.54 -12.63
N LEU A 101 3.03 -8.36 -13.64
CA LEU A 101 2.11 -9.37 -14.17
C LEU A 101 1.74 -10.38 -13.08
N CYS A 102 2.75 -10.97 -12.42
CA CYS A 102 2.51 -11.98 -11.40
C CYS A 102 1.78 -11.41 -10.16
N LEU A 103 2.04 -10.15 -9.79
CA LEU A 103 1.29 -9.41 -8.78
C LEU A 103 -0.19 -9.29 -9.16
N GLY A 104 -0.49 -8.91 -10.41
CA GLY A 104 -1.86 -8.82 -10.92
C GLY A 104 -2.58 -10.17 -10.87
N LEU A 105 -1.89 -11.24 -11.26
CA LEU A 105 -2.43 -12.60 -11.25
C LEU A 105 -2.70 -13.10 -9.82
N ALA A 106 -1.80 -12.80 -8.88
CA ALA A 106 -1.99 -13.05 -7.46
C ALA A 106 -3.23 -12.31 -6.90
N TYR A 107 -3.50 -11.09 -7.36
CA TYR A 107 -4.69 -10.35 -6.94
C TYR A 107 -5.99 -10.98 -7.45
N VAL A 108 -5.99 -11.46 -8.71
CA VAL A 108 -7.13 -12.20 -9.28
C VAL A 108 -7.37 -13.51 -8.52
N LEU A 109 -6.31 -14.25 -8.19
CA LEU A 109 -6.41 -15.47 -7.37
C LEU A 109 -6.97 -15.17 -5.98
N PHE A 110 -6.48 -14.11 -5.33
CA PHE A 110 -7.01 -13.67 -4.05
C PHE A 110 -8.52 -13.36 -4.12
N TYR A 111 -8.96 -12.67 -5.17
CA TYR A 111 -10.38 -12.37 -5.39
C TYR A 111 -11.23 -13.65 -5.52
N PHE A 112 -10.78 -14.63 -6.30
CA PHE A 112 -11.48 -15.92 -6.43
C PHE A 112 -11.53 -16.69 -5.09
N MET A 113 -10.44 -16.70 -4.33
CA MET A 113 -10.39 -17.36 -3.02
C MET A 113 -11.35 -16.73 -2.00
N VAL A 114 -11.48 -15.40 -2.01
CA VAL A 114 -12.40 -14.70 -1.11
C VAL A 114 -13.85 -14.88 -1.56
N LYS A 115 -14.12 -14.74 -2.86
CA LYS A 115 -15.46 -14.94 -3.44
C LYS A 115 -16.04 -16.31 -3.08
N ASN A 116 -15.24 -17.36 -3.14
CA ASN A 116 -15.69 -18.71 -2.78
C ASN A 116 -16.02 -18.84 -1.28
N LYS A 117 -15.30 -18.14 -0.40
CA LYS A 117 -15.59 -18.16 1.05
C LYS A 117 -16.82 -17.36 1.42
N ASP A 118 -17.11 -16.27 0.72
CA ASP A 118 -18.34 -15.51 0.95
C ASP A 118 -19.59 -16.27 0.47
N LEU A 119 -19.45 -17.11 -0.57
CA LEU A 119 -20.52 -18.03 -1.02
C LEU A 119 -20.81 -19.13 0.01
N ASP A 120 -19.77 -19.72 0.61
CA ASP A 120 -19.91 -20.81 1.60
C ASP A 120 -20.58 -20.34 2.91
N ASN A 121 -20.24 -19.14 3.39
CA ASN A 121 -20.87 -18.54 4.59
C ASN A 121 -22.33 -18.09 4.38
N ASN A 122 -22.86 -18.08 3.14
CA ASN A 122 -24.27 -17.76 2.86
C ASN A 122 -25.15 -19.01 2.71
N ILE A 123 -24.57 -20.21 2.82
CA ILE A 123 -25.27 -21.50 2.68
C ILE A 123 -25.48 -22.18 4.06
N GLU A 124 -24.81 -21.70 5.12
CA GLU A 124 -25.12 -22.00 6.54
C GLU A 124 -26.13 -21.01 7.13
#